data_AF-A0A5J4TU96-F1
#
_entry.id   AF-A0A5J4TU96-F1
#
_cell.length_a   1.000
_cell.length_b   1.000
_cell.length_c   1.000
_cell.angle_alpha   90.00
_cell.angle_beta   90.00
_cell.angle_gamma   90.00
#
_symmetry.space_group_name_H-M   'P 1'
#
loop_
_entity.id
_entity.type
_entity.pdbx_description
1 polymer ?
#
loop_
_entity_poly.entity_id
_entity_poly.type
_entity_poly.pdbx_seq_one_letter_code
_entity_poly.pdbx_strand_id
1 'polypeptide(L)'
;MEKSTYRPDQTAKSVIMTGSDTIIPRLIQDFESDVTNLHVPALRQLLEIIFDNRENKDLTSKYKLMPLLNKFAGNIEKNEEFVLSSTISHVIGVRKGSDNKMIL
;
A
#
# COMPACT_ATOMS: atom_id res chain seq x y z
N MET A 1 39.62 35.45 4.52
CA MET A 1 38.80 35.55 5.75
C MET A 1 37.46 36.14 5.33
N GLU A 2 36.37 35.35 5.46
CA GLU A 2 34.95 35.75 5.57
C GLU A 2 34.32 36.46 4.33
N LYS A 3 33.14 36.13 3.79
CA LYS A 3 32.04 35.25 4.19
C LYS A 3 31.21 34.87 2.95
N SER A 4 30.91 33.58 2.81
CA SER A 4 29.92 33.05 1.88
C SER A 4 28.52 33.35 2.41
N THR A 5 27.69 34.07 1.63
CA THR A 5 26.26 34.18 1.90
C THR A 5 25.55 33.01 1.21
N TYR A 6 25.77 31.81 1.74
CA TYR A 6 24.94 30.66 1.43
C TYR A 6 23.62 30.84 2.18
N ARG A 7 22.52 31.00 1.45
CA ARG A 7 21.16 30.99 2.01
C ARG A 7 20.62 29.56 1.97
N PRO A 8 20.49 28.86 3.11
CA PRO A 8 19.86 27.57 3.15
C PRO A 8 18.37 27.77 3.39
N ASP A 9 17.64 28.30 2.40
CA ASP A 9 16.17 28.37 2.49
C ASP A 9 15.46 27.51 1.42
N GLN A 10 16.21 26.70 0.68
CA GLN A 10 15.61 25.46 0.21
C GLN A 10 15.51 24.54 1.42
N THR A 11 14.41 24.72 2.14
CA THR A 11 13.69 23.63 2.80
C THR A 11 13.58 22.54 1.75
N ALA A 12 14.61 21.68 1.70
CA ALA A 12 14.52 20.39 1.09
C ALA A 12 13.40 19.72 1.87
N LYS A 13 12.19 19.82 1.33
CA LYS A 13 11.13 18.84 1.54
C LYS A 13 11.63 17.52 0.97
N SER A 14 12.74 17.01 1.50
CA SER A 14 12.97 15.59 1.61
C SER A 14 11.93 15.16 2.63
N VAL A 15 10.68 15.11 2.14
CA VAL A 15 9.69 14.20 2.68
C VAL A 15 10.45 12.90 2.73
N ILE A 16 10.68 12.42 3.96
CA ILE A 16 11.27 11.11 4.20
C ILE A 16 10.34 10.15 3.49
N MET A 17 10.68 9.82 2.25
CA MET A 17 9.94 8.89 1.42
C MET A 17 10.26 7.55 2.08
N THR A 18 9.39 7.13 3.00
CA THR A 18 9.49 5.83 3.65
C THR A 18 9.59 4.78 2.55
N GLY A 19 10.34 3.69 2.78
CA GLY A 19 10.54 2.66 1.74
C GLY A 19 9.22 2.17 1.13
N SER A 20 8.12 2.20 1.88
CA SER A 20 6.77 1.92 1.38
C SER A 20 6.30 2.82 0.23
N ASP A 21 6.67 4.11 0.22
CA ASP A 21 6.24 5.08 -0.80
C ASP A 21 6.87 4.81 -2.19
N THR A 22 8.03 4.14 -2.23
CA THR A 22 8.66 3.68 -3.48
C THR A 22 8.23 2.27 -3.87
N ILE A 23 7.87 1.42 -2.88
CA ILE A 23 7.52 0.03 -3.11
C ILE A 23 6.08 -0.12 -3.63
N ILE A 24 5.09 0.59 -3.07
CA ILE A 24 3.68 0.40 -3.49
C ILE A 24 3.45 0.69 -4.99
N PRO A 25 3.98 1.78 -5.59
CA PRO A 25 3.84 2.01 -7.03
C PRO A 25 4.34 0.84 -7.89
N ARG A 26 5.46 0.22 -7.50
CA ARG A 26 6.00 -0.97 -8.17
C ARG A 26 5.05 -2.16 -8.03
N LEU A 27 4.52 -2.42 -6.83
CA LEU A 27 3.58 -3.51 -6.60
C LEU A 27 2.30 -3.34 -7.44
N ILE A 28 1.83 -2.10 -7.63
CA ILE A 28 0.69 -1.81 -8.52
C ILE A 28 0.99 -2.22 -9.96
N GLN A 29 2.18 -1.89 -10.46
CA GLN A 29 2.59 -2.33 -11.80
C GLN A 29 2.62 -3.85 -11.92
N ASP A 30 3.08 -4.55 -10.87
CA ASP A 30 3.07 -6.01 -10.83
C ASP A 30 1.62 -6.54 -10.88
N PHE A 31 0.65 -5.92 -10.19
CA PHE A 31 -0.77 -6.33 -10.24
C PHE A 31 -1.48 -6.03 -11.57
N GLU A 32 -1.09 -4.94 -12.24
CA GLU A 32 -1.64 -4.54 -13.53
C GLU A 32 -1.10 -5.37 -14.69
N SER A 33 0.12 -5.91 -14.54
CA SER A 33 0.75 -6.81 -15.50
C SER A 33 -0.07 -8.08 -15.74
N ASP A 34 -0.04 -8.58 -16.98
CA ASP A 34 -0.61 -9.89 -17.36
C ASP A 34 0.25 -11.08 -16.89
N VAL A 35 1.44 -10.80 -16.35
CA VAL A 35 2.36 -11.84 -15.85
C VAL A 35 1.94 -12.28 -14.45
N THR A 36 1.08 -13.31 -14.39
CA THR A 36 0.46 -13.80 -13.14
C THR A 36 1.45 -14.29 -12.08
N ASN A 37 2.64 -14.77 -12.47
CA ASN A 37 3.65 -15.21 -11.50
C ASN A 37 4.21 -14.06 -10.62
N LEU A 38 3.96 -12.80 -10.99
CA LEU A 38 4.34 -11.63 -10.21
C LEU A 38 3.30 -11.29 -9.13
N HIS A 39 2.04 -11.71 -9.32
CA HIS A 39 0.93 -11.28 -8.48
C HIS A 39 1.04 -11.81 -7.06
N VAL A 40 1.31 -13.10 -6.87
CA VAL A 40 1.47 -13.72 -5.55
C VAL A 40 2.61 -13.09 -4.73
N PRO A 41 3.85 -12.98 -5.24
CA PRO A 41 4.93 -12.28 -4.54
C PRO A 41 4.60 -10.83 -4.18
N ALA A 42 3.93 -10.11 -5.08
CA ALA A 42 3.54 -8.72 -4.86
C ALA A 42 2.45 -8.59 -3.79
N LEU A 43 1.46 -9.50 -3.77
CA LEU A 43 0.42 -9.54 -2.75
C LEU A 43 0.99 -9.85 -1.36
N ARG A 44 1.97 -10.76 -1.27
CA ARG A 44 2.67 -11.05 0.01
C ARG A 44 3.41 -9.82 0.53
N GLN A 45 4.17 -9.13 -0.31
CA GLN A 45 4.85 -7.89 0.08
C GLN A 45 3.86 -6.80 0.49
N LEU A 46 2.74 -6.67 -0.23
CA LEU A 46 1.70 -5.72 0.16
C LEU A 46 1.12 -6.06 1.54
N LEU A 47 0.88 -7.34 1.83
CA LEU A 47 0.41 -7.78 3.13
C LEU A 47 1.41 -7.44 4.25
N GLU A 48 2.71 -7.63 4.02
CA GLU A 48 3.76 -7.27 4.97
C GLU A 48 3.77 -5.76 5.27
N ILE A 49 3.71 -4.91 4.23
CA ILE A 49 3.64 -3.45 4.37
C ILE A 49 2.39 -3.04 5.15
N ILE A 50 1.24 -3.62 4.80
CA ILE A 50 -0.02 -3.37 5.49
C ILE A 50 0.07 -3.89 6.94
N PHE A 51 0.75 -4.99 7.22
CA PHE A 51 0.84 -5.49 8.58
C PHE A 51 1.71 -4.58 9.46
N ASP A 52 2.89 -4.22 8.97
CA ASP A 52 3.92 -3.46 9.68
C ASP A 52 3.51 -2.01 9.95
N ASN A 53 2.82 -1.38 9.00
CA ASN A 53 2.47 0.02 9.11
C ASN A 53 1.08 0.19 9.73
N ARG A 54 1.00 0.52 11.03
CA ARG A 54 -0.31 0.67 11.73
C ARG A 54 -1.15 1.83 11.18
N GLU A 55 -0.54 2.84 10.55
CA GLU A 55 -1.20 4.05 10.03
C GLU A 55 -1.65 3.94 8.54
N ASN A 56 -1.98 2.74 8.07
CA ASN A 56 -2.34 2.45 6.66
C ASN A 56 -3.52 3.21 6.04
N LYS A 57 -4.25 4.03 6.79
CA LYS A 57 -5.43 4.73 6.26
C LYS A 57 -5.07 5.65 5.09
N ASP A 58 -3.92 6.32 5.20
CA ASP A 58 -3.43 7.18 4.11
C ASP A 58 -2.95 6.37 2.91
N LEU A 59 -2.22 5.26 3.12
CA LEU A 59 -1.71 4.43 2.01
C LEU A 59 -2.83 3.78 1.21
N THR A 60 -3.82 3.21 1.88
CA THR A 60 -4.94 2.51 1.22
C THR A 60 -5.77 3.44 0.35
N SER A 61 -5.97 4.67 0.80
CA SER A 61 -6.70 5.71 0.06
C SER A 61 -5.83 6.34 -1.03
N LYS A 62 -4.57 6.69 -0.73
CA LYS A 62 -3.59 7.27 -1.65
C LYS A 62 -3.42 6.43 -2.92
N TYR A 63 -3.33 5.12 -2.76
CA TYR A 63 -3.06 4.19 -3.85
C TYR A 63 -4.29 3.44 -4.36
N LYS A 64 -5.49 3.74 -3.85
CA LYS A 64 -6.76 3.08 -4.24
C LYS A 64 -6.65 1.55 -4.27
N LEU A 65 -6.13 0.97 -3.17
CA LEU A 65 -5.82 -0.47 -3.11
C LEU A 65 -7.08 -1.36 -3.20
N MET A 66 -8.25 -0.89 -2.77
CA MET A 66 -9.50 -1.67 -2.81
C MET A 66 -9.89 -2.13 -4.23
N PRO A 67 -10.00 -1.23 -5.23
CA PRO A 67 -10.20 -1.62 -6.63
C PRO A 67 -9.19 -2.65 -7.16
N LEU A 68 -7.90 -2.50 -6.81
CA LEU A 68 -6.85 -3.43 -7.25
C LEU A 68 -7.05 -4.83 -6.65
N LEU A 69 -7.36 -4.91 -5.35
CA LEU A 69 -7.60 -6.18 -4.68
C LEU A 69 -8.87 -6.87 -5.19
N ASN A 70 -9.90 -6.10 -5.56
CA ASN A 70 -11.14 -6.64 -6.12
C ASN A 70 -10.95 -7.36 -7.46
N LYS A 71 -9.91 -7.04 -8.24
CA LYS A 71 -9.54 -7.79 -9.46
C LYS A 71 -9.33 -9.28 -9.16
N PHE A 72 -8.71 -9.57 -8.02
CA PHE A 72 -8.42 -10.93 -7.58
C PHE A 72 -9.61 -11.61 -6.88
N ALA A 73 -10.63 -10.83 -6.47
CA ALA A 73 -11.86 -11.36 -5.86
C ALA A 73 -12.80 -12.02 -6.88
N GLY A 74 -12.69 -11.66 -8.17
CA GLY A 74 -13.50 -12.25 -9.24
C GLY A 74 -13.10 -13.68 -9.62
N ASN A 75 -11.91 -14.13 -9.21
CA ASN A 75 -11.41 -15.47 -9.49
C ASN A 75 -11.73 -16.39 -8.30
N ILE A 76 -12.86 -17.10 -8.36
CA ILE A 76 -13.40 -17.95 -7.27
C ILE A 76 -12.67 -19.31 -7.17
N GLU A 77 -11.78 -19.61 -8.12
CA GLU A 77 -10.75 -20.60 -7.85
C GLU A 77 -10.01 -20.14 -6.61
N LYS A 78 -10.03 -20.96 -5.55
CA LYS A 78 -9.40 -20.70 -4.25
C LYS A 78 -7.87 -20.72 -4.38
N ASN A 79 -7.35 -19.90 -5.28
CA ASN A 79 -5.95 -19.75 -5.59
C ASN A 79 -5.32 -18.79 -4.58
N GLU A 80 -3.99 -18.75 -4.57
CA GLU A 80 -3.28 -17.98 -3.58
C GLU A 80 -3.55 -16.48 -3.68
N GLU A 81 -3.78 -15.96 -4.89
CA GLU A 81 -4.11 -14.55 -5.14
C GLU A 81 -5.42 -14.15 -4.49
N PHE A 82 -6.46 -14.99 -4.60
CA PHE A 82 -7.75 -14.79 -3.94
C PHE A 82 -7.59 -14.78 -2.42
N VAL A 83 -6.85 -15.75 -1.86
CA VAL A 83 -6.64 -15.84 -0.40
C VAL A 83 -5.87 -14.62 0.13
N LEU A 84 -4.80 -14.22 -0.54
CA LEU A 84 -4.01 -13.07 -0.12
C LEU A 84 -4.78 -11.76 -0.28
N SER A 85 -5.43 -11.54 -1.42
CA SER A 85 -6.18 -10.30 -1.69
C SER A 85 -7.37 -10.11 -0.73
N SER A 86 -8.10 -11.18 -0.42
CA SER A 86 -9.19 -11.17 0.57
C SER A 86 -8.66 -10.92 1.99
N THR A 87 -7.53 -11.51 2.36
CA THR A 87 -6.86 -11.26 3.65
C THR A 87 -6.46 -9.80 3.80
N ILE A 88 -5.80 -9.23 2.79
CA ILE A 88 -5.38 -7.81 2.79
C ILE A 88 -6.62 -6.91 2.90
N SER A 89 -7.66 -7.19 2.11
CA SER A 89 -8.91 -6.43 2.12
C SER A 89 -9.60 -6.46 3.49
N HIS A 90 -9.61 -7.63 4.13
CA HIS A 90 -10.14 -7.80 5.48
C HIS A 90 -9.36 -6.98 6.51
N VAL A 91 -8.02 -7.06 6.49
CA VAL A 91 -7.16 -6.28 7.41
C VAL A 91 -7.40 -4.78 7.25
N ILE A 92 -7.49 -4.29 6.01
CA ILE A 92 -7.81 -2.88 5.73
C ILE A 92 -9.20 -2.53 6.26
N GLY A 93 -10.20 -3.38 5.99
CA GLY A 93 -11.57 -3.21 6.46
C GLY A 93 -11.69 -3.11 7.98
N VAL A 94 -11.03 -4.01 8.72
CA VAL A 94 -10.98 -3.99 10.20
C VAL A 94 -10.36 -2.69 10.71
N ARG A 95 -9.21 -2.26 10.14
CA ARG A 95 -8.51 -1.04 10.57
C ARG A 95 -9.27 0.25 10.21
N LYS A 96 -10.05 0.23 9.13
CA LYS A 96 -10.92 1.34 8.72
C LYS A 96 -12.18 1.40 9.58
N GLY A 97 -12.78 0.24 9.86
CA GLY A 97 -14.00 0.07 10.66
C GLY A 97 -13.81 0.35 12.16
N SER A 98 -12.58 0.31 12.68
CA SER A 98 -12.30 0.69 14.07
C SER A 98 -12.53 2.18 14.39
N ASP A 99 -12.72 3.06 13.39
CA ASP A 99 -13.17 4.45 13.62
C ASP A 99 -14.70 4.59 13.57
N ASN A 100 -15.41 3.61 13.01
CA ASN A 100 -16.84 3.67 12.83
C ASN A 100 -17.50 2.55 13.62
N LYS A 101 -17.33 2.62 14.94
CA LYS A 101 -18.16 1.88 15.90
C LYS A 101 -19.57 2.49 15.86
N MET A 102 -20.33 2.26 14.78
CA MET A 102 -21.79 2.22 14.91
C MET A 102 -22.11 0.95 15.70
N ILE A 103 -22.13 1.13 17.02
CA ILE A 103 -22.84 0.24 17.94
C ILE A 103 -24.32 0.39 17.61
N LEU A 104 -24.93 -0.72 17.20
CA LEU A 104 -26.37 -1.04 17.14
C LEU A 104 -27.29 -0.11 16.34
#